data_AF-A0AA35E3G3-F1
#
_entry.id   AF-A0AA35E3G3-F1
#
_cell.length_a   1.000
_cell.length_b   1.000
_cell.length_c   1.000
_cell.angle_alpha   90.00
_cell.angle_beta   90.00
_cell.angle_gamma   90.00
#
_symmetry.space_group_name_H-M   'P 1'
#
loop_
_entity.id
_entity.type
_entity.pdbx_description
1 polymer ?
#
loop_
_entity_poly.entity_id
_entity_poly.type
_entity_poly.pdbx_seq_one_letter_code
_entity_poly.pdbx_strand_id
1 'polypeptide(L)'
;MKRLASTLICSFAGSMLPLLNCFASGGDTDLAYASPNSELMSLRNGVVLEGSDLSSLDSYTTGFRFTAGFSPWQLPQLDIGAEIAYRESEEVPISSSVDPLIMDTLSLGGAIVAGVRMGAFSVYAKSGLTEWRGETDQPLADDGGTAFLQGFGATMTINRLVSRVEYERIDAPTLSHLNMLSASLHLPF
;
A
#
# COMPACT_ATOMS: atom_id res chain seq x y z
N MET A 1 -10.44 1.53 -61.19
CA MET A 1 -9.05 1.76 -61.67
C MET A 1 -8.31 2.63 -60.66
N LYS A 2 -7.05 2.28 -60.39
CA LYS A 2 -6.03 2.91 -59.51
C LYS A 2 -6.07 2.55 -58.00
N ARG A 3 -5.25 1.52 -57.71
CA ARG A 3 -4.67 1.13 -56.42
C ARG A 3 -3.52 2.07 -56.03
N LEU A 4 -3.19 2.12 -54.74
CA LEU A 4 -1.86 2.30 -54.09
C LEU A 4 -2.16 2.43 -52.58
N ALA A 5 -2.10 1.42 -51.70
CA ALA A 5 -1.03 0.47 -51.37
C ALA A 5 0.29 1.16 -51.01
N SER A 6 0.52 1.36 -49.71
CA SER A 6 1.86 1.52 -49.14
C SER A 6 1.88 0.92 -47.74
N THR A 7 1.97 -0.40 -47.72
CA THR A 7 2.37 -1.22 -46.57
C THR A 7 3.87 -1.47 -46.71
N LEU A 8 4.66 -1.13 -45.70
CA LEU A 8 6.11 -1.35 -45.67
C LEU A 8 6.53 -1.31 -44.18
N ILE A 9 7.20 -2.26 -43.53
CA ILE A 9 7.72 -3.60 -43.79
C ILE A 9 7.90 -4.21 -42.39
N CYS A 10 7.38 -5.42 -42.15
CA CYS A 10 7.89 -6.32 -41.12
C CYS A 10 8.99 -7.17 -41.74
N SER A 11 10.12 -7.36 -41.05
CA SER A 11 11.06 -8.51 -41.07
C SER A 11 12.50 -8.02 -40.88
N PHE A 12 13.45 -8.68 -40.22
CA PHE A 12 13.54 -9.88 -39.37
C PHE A 12 15.04 -9.92 -38.97
N ALA A 13 15.40 -10.05 -37.68
CA ALA A 13 16.54 -10.85 -37.20
C ALA A 13 16.89 -10.55 -35.72
N GLY A 14 16.68 -11.56 -34.87
CA GLY A 14 17.38 -11.77 -33.59
C GLY A 14 16.85 -10.94 -32.41
N SER A 15 16.08 -11.43 -31.47
CA SER A 15 15.99 -12.78 -30.90
C SER A 15 14.55 -13.03 -30.43
N MET A 16 14.07 -14.26 -30.64
CA MET A 16 12.85 -14.75 -30.00
C MET A 16 13.09 -14.79 -28.49
N LEU A 17 12.67 -13.74 -27.79
CA LEU A 17 12.22 -13.93 -26.41
C LEU A 17 10.88 -14.67 -26.53
N PRO A 18 10.68 -15.78 -25.81
CA PRO A 18 9.33 -16.28 -25.65
C PRO A 18 8.60 -15.14 -24.94
N LEU A 19 7.60 -14.55 -25.61
CA LEU A 19 6.49 -13.92 -24.92
C LEU A 19 5.89 -15.04 -24.08
N LEU A 20 6.44 -15.22 -22.88
CA LEU A 20 5.84 -15.99 -21.82
C LEU A 20 4.43 -15.42 -21.74
N ASN A 21 3.45 -16.23 -22.13
CA ASN A 21 2.08 -16.05 -21.72
C ASN A 21 2.12 -16.08 -20.18
N CYS A 22 2.37 -14.94 -19.58
CA CYS A 22 2.22 -14.71 -18.16
C CYS A 22 0.70 -14.71 -17.95
N PHE A 23 0.13 -15.90 -17.80
CA PHE A 23 -1.23 -16.04 -17.34
C PHE A 23 -1.30 -15.38 -15.97
N ALA A 24 -1.91 -14.20 -15.92
CA ALA A 24 -2.29 -13.58 -14.67
C ALA A 24 -3.32 -14.52 -14.02
N SER A 25 -2.91 -15.23 -12.99
CA SER A 25 -3.83 -15.87 -12.06
C SER A 25 -4.41 -14.77 -11.16
N GLY A 26 -5.14 -13.82 -11.75
CA GLY A 26 -5.97 -12.91 -10.99
C GLY A 26 -7.21 -13.69 -10.57
N GLY A 27 -7.29 -14.08 -9.30
CA GLY A 27 -8.61 -14.33 -8.73
C GLY A 27 -9.43 -13.06 -8.92
N ASP A 28 -10.68 -13.19 -9.37
CA ASP A 28 -11.59 -12.08 -9.73
C ASP A 28 -11.89 -11.08 -8.58
N THR A 29 -11.16 -11.15 -7.47
CA THR A 29 -11.46 -10.48 -6.20
C THR A 29 -10.30 -9.72 -5.56
N ASP A 30 -9.09 -9.75 -6.12
CA ASP A 30 -7.97 -9.03 -5.49
C ASP A 30 -8.04 -7.53 -5.83
N LEU A 31 -8.33 -6.73 -4.80
CA LEU A 31 -8.28 -5.27 -4.87
C LEU A 31 -6.86 -4.82 -5.24
N ALA A 32 -6.72 -3.72 -5.98
CA ALA A 32 -5.44 -3.16 -6.38
C ALA A 32 -4.47 -2.90 -5.20
N TYR A 33 -5.03 -2.67 -4.02
CA TYR A 33 -4.34 -2.40 -2.76
C TYR A 33 -4.43 -3.54 -1.74
N ALA A 34 -4.89 -4.74 -2.13
CA ALA A 34 -5.00 -5.89 -1.23
C ALA A 34 -3.66 -6.27 -0.59
N SER A 35 -3.66 -6.56 0.71
CA SER A 35 -2.43 -6.92 1.42
C SER A 35 -2.11 -8.42 1.30
N PRO A 36 -0.85 -8.81 1.02
CA PRO A 36 -0.47 -10.22 1.07
C PRO A 36 -0.62 -10.75 2.50
N ASN A 37 -1.28 -11.91 2.64
CA ASN A 37 -1.66 -12.54 3.92
C ASN A 37 -2.72 -11.81 4.77
N SER A 38 -3.57 -10.95 4.19
CA SER A 38 -4.72 -10.43 4.93
C SER A 38 -5.80 -11.49 5.13
N GLU A 39 -6.46 -11.47 6.29
CA GLU A 39 -7.71 -12.21 6.45
C GLU A 39 -8.79 -11.52 5.62
N LEU A 40 -9.32 -12.25 4.62
CA LEU A 40 -10.22 -11.69 3.61
C LEU A 40 -11.66 -12.20 3.81
N MET A 41 -12.58 -11.26 3.99
CA MET A 41 -14.03 -11.53 4.01
C MET A 41 -14.72 -10.80 2.86
N SER A 42 -15.28 -11.55 1.92
CA SER A 42 -16.09 -10.99 0.83
C SER A 42 -17.57 -10.98 1.17
N LEU A 43 -18.23 -9.83 1.05
CA LEU A 43 -19.67 -9.68 1.19
C LEU A 43 -20.37 -9.87 -0.16
N ARG A 44 -21.65 -10.26 -0.12
CA ARG A 44 -22.47 -10.49 -1.33
C ARG A 44 -22.67 -9.24 -2.19
N ASN A 45 -22.46 -8.05 -1.63
CA ASN A 45 -22.57 -6.78 -2.33
C ASN A 45 -21.27 -6.38 -3.05
N GLY A 46 -20.24 -7.24 -3.06
CA GLY A 46 -18.95 -6.98 -3.71
C GLY A 46 -17.98 -6.18 -2.85
N VAL A 47 -18.31 -5.90 -1.60
CA VAL A 47 -17.37 -5.34 -0.63
C VAL A 47 -16.43 -6.44 -0.14
N VAL A 48 -15.15 -6.14 -0.11
CA VAL A 48 -14.09 -6.99 0.45
C VAL A 48 -13.55 -6.30 1.69
N LEU A 49 -13.48 -7.05 2.79
CA LEU A 49 -12.88 -6.61 4.05
C LEU A 49 -11.57 -7.35 4.25
N GLU A 50 -10.54 -6.62 4.65
CA GLU A 50 -9.19 -7.14 4.87
C GLU A 50 -8.67 -6.67 6.22
N GLY A 51 -8.10 -7.60 7.00
CA GLY A 51 -7.32 -7.30 8.20
C GLY A 51 -5.87 -7.75 8.02
N SER A 52 -4.92 -6.92 8.43
CA SER A 52 -3.50 -7.28 8.41
C SER A 52 -2.72 -6.63 9.55
N ASP A 53 -1.71 -7.33 10.06
CA ASP A 53 -0.76 -6.75 11.01
C ASP A 53 0.18 -5.77 10.30
N LEU A 54 0.61 -4.74 11.02
CA LEU A 54 1.61 -3.77 10.58
C LEU A 54 2.88 -3.95 11.42
N SER A 55 4.02 -3.99 10.75
CA SER A 55 5.33 -3.92 11.41
C SER A 55 6.28 -3.08 10.56
N SER A 56 6.97 -2.14 11.22
CA SER A 56 8.01 -1.34 10.58
C SER A 56 9.28 -2.17 10.36
N LEU A 57 10.07 -1.77 9.35
CA LEU A 57 11.32 -2.42 8.98
C LEU A 57 12.39 -2.33 10.10
N ASP A 58 12.29 -1.29 10.93
CA ASP A 58 13.15 -1.05 12.08
C ASP A 58 12.68 -1.75 13.36
N SER A 59 11.56 -2.48 13.30
CA SER A 59 10.93 -3.22 14.41
C SER A 59 10.46 -2.41 15.62
N TYR A 60 10.53 -1.08 15.57
CA TYR A 60 10.07 -0.23 16.67
C TYR A 60 8.56 0.02 16.64
N THR A 61 7.96 -0.03 15.44
CA THR A 61 6.52 0.20 15.27
C THR A 61 5.79 -1.08 14.92
N THR A 62 4.73 -1.37 15.67
CA THR A 62 3.78 -2.46 15.40
C THR A 62 2.35 -1.94 15.37
N GLY A 63 1.40 -2.73 14.87
CA GLY A 63 0.01 -2.31 14.83
C GLY A 63 -0.87 -3.23 14.00
N PHE A 64 -2.07 -2.75 13.69
CA PHE A 64 -3.00 -3.45 12.81
C PHE A 64 -3.67 -2.48 11.84
N ARG A 65 -4.06 -3.00 10.69
CA ARG A 65 -4.77 -2.30 9.63
C ARG A 65 -6.04 -3.06 9.29
N PHE A 66 -7.10 -2.30 9.09
CA PHE A 66 -8.36 -2.79 8.56
C PHE A 66 -8.73 -2.00 7.31
N THR A 67 -9.05 -2.71 6.24
CA THR A 67 -9.39 -2.13 4.94
C THR A 67 -10.73 -2.66 4.46
N ALA A 68 -11.59 -1.77 3.97
CA ALA A 68 -12.84 -2.11 3.31
C ALA A 68 -12.82 -1.55 1.89
N GLY A 69 -12.95 -2.42 0.89
CA GLY A 69 -12.82 -2.06 -0.51
C GLY A 69 -13.95 -2.58 -1.39
N PHE A 70 -14.16 -1.93 -2.53
CA PHE A 70 -15.10 -2.39 -3.54
C PHE A 70 -14.64 -1.99 -4.95
N SER A 71 -14.97 -2.83 -5.93
CA SER A 71 -14.78 -2.53 -7.37
C SER A 71 -16.15 -2.23 -8.00
N PRO A 72 -16.40 -1.01 -8.52
CA PRO A 72 -17.64 -0.72 -9.22
C PRO A 72 -17.76 -1.56 -10.50
N TRP A 73 -18.89 -2.22 -10.70
CA TRP A 73 -19.26 -2.93 -11.94
C TRP A 73 -19.08 -2.15 -13.25
N GLN A 74 -19.24 -0.81 -13.27
CA GLN A 74 -19.01 0.00 -14.49
C GLN A 74 -17.52 0.26 -14.75
N LEU A 75 -16.68 0.17 -13.73
CA LEU A 75 -15.24 0.43 -13.79
C LEU A 75 -14.50 -0.73 -13.10
N PRO A 76 -14.52 -1.95 -13.67
CA PRO A 76 -13.96 -3.14 -13.01
C PRO A 76 -12.43 -3.10 -12.87
N GLN A 77 -11.75 -2.08 -13.42
CA GLN A 77 -10.33 -1.84 -13.21
C GLN A 77 -10.05 -0.85 -12.08
N LEU A 78 -11.07 -0.15 -11.58
CA LEU A 78 -10.95 0.82 -10.51
C LEU A 78 -11.42 0.19 -9.20
N ASP A 79 -10.60 0.33 -8.17
CA ASP A 79 -10.92 -0.07 -6.81
C ASP A 79 -10.97 1.17 -5.92
N ILE A 80 -11.96 1.22 -5.04
CA ILE A 80 -12.11 2.30 -4.06
C ILE A 80 -12.32 1.65 -2.70
N GLY A 81 -11.73 2.23 -1.66
CA GLY A 81 -11.86 1.71 -0.31
C GLY A 81 -11.55 2.74 0.76
N ALA A 82 -11.71 2.29 2.00
CA ALA A 82 -11.31 3.01 3.19
C ALA A 82 -10.42 2.10 4.05
N GLU A 83 -9.45 2.71 4.70
CA GLU A 83 -8.48 2.07 5.58
C GLU A 83 -8.54 2.74 6.96
N ILE A 84 -8.48 1.94 8.01
CA ILE A 84 -8.23 2.39 9.38
C ILE A 84 -6.98 1.65 9.87
N ALA A 85 -6.04 2.38 10.45
CA ALA A 85 -4.79 1.82 10.94
C ALA A 85 -4.48 2.33 12.35
N TYR A 86 -4.22 1.39 13.25
CA TYR A 86 -3.69 1.66 14.58
C TYR A 86 -2.22 1.27 14.59
N ARG A 87 -1.34 2.13 15.11
CA ARG A 87 0.09 1.86 15.24
C ARG A 87 0.60 2.35 16.58
N GLU A 88 1.54 1.59 17.12
CA GLU A 88 2.22 1.85 18.38
C GLU A 88 3.71 1.69 18.14
N SER A 89 4.49 2.70 18.54
CA SER A 89 5.94 2.69 18.41
C SER A 89 6.55 2.83 19.79
N GLU A 90 7.38 1.88 20.17
CA GLU A 90 8.09 1.88 21.44
C GLU A 90 9.55 2.31 21.22
N GLU A 91 10.09 3.02 22.19
CA GLU A 91 11.52 3.35 22.29
C GLU A 91 12.12 4.10 21.08
N VAL A 92 11.37 4.95 20.38
CA VAL A 92 11.89 5.63 19.19
C VAL A 92 12.83 6.79 19.59
N PRO A 93 14.11 6.78 19.15
CA PRO A 93 15.02 7.88 19.43
C PRO A 93 14.68 9.09 18.56
N ILE A 94 14.15 10.15 19.16
CA ILE A 94 13.97 11.43 18.47
C ILE A 94 15.24 12.27 18.61
N SER A 95 15.79 12.71 17.47
CA SER A 95 16.95 13.61 17.46
C SER A 95 16.51 15.01 17.90
N SER A 96 16.52 15.28 19.19
CA SER A 96 16.51 16.65 19.71
C SER A 96 17.95 17.19 19.74
N SER A 97 18.13 18.47 19.41
CA SER A 97 19.45 19.11 19.28
C SER A 97 20.25 19.18 20.60
N VAL A 98 19.68 18.73 21.72
CA VAL A 98 20.27 18.87 23.05
C VAL A 98 20.45 17.53 23.78
N ASP A 99 19.56 16.55 23.59
CA ASP A 99 19.72 15.17 24.11
C ASP A 99 18.78 14.21 23.34
N PRO A 100 19.19 12.97 23.02
CA PRO A 100 18.29 11.98 22.44
C PRO A 100 17.23 11.59 23.47
N LEU A 101 15.97 11.91 23.17
CA LEU A 101 14.83 11.53 24.00
C LEU A 101 14.21 10.26 23.42
N ILE A 102 13.85 9.33 24.30
CA ILE A 102 13.07 8.14 23.96
C ILE A 102 11.60 8.52 24.10
N MET A 103 10.81 8.27 23.06
CA MET A 103 9.39 8.64 23.01
C MET A 103 8.57 7.45 22.50
N ASP A 104 7.53 7.14 23.24
CA ASP A 104 6.54 6.14 22.84
C ASP A 104 5.44 6.86 22.07
N THR A 105 5.09 6.36 20.88
CA THR A 105 4.14 7.04 19.98
C THR A 105 2.99 6.13 19.62
N LEU A 106 1.79 6.56 20.00
CA LEU A 106 0.53 5.96 19.63
C LEU A 106 -0.11 6.72 18.48
N SER A 107 -0.61 6.03 17.45
CA SER A 107 -1.33 6.66 16.34
C SER A 107 -2.56 5.86 15.90
N LEU A 108 -3.61 6.60 15.54
CA LEU A 108 -4.83 6.06 14.95
C LEU A 108 -5.20 6.91 13.73
N GLY A 109 -5.18 6.29 12.56
CA GLY A 109 -5.42 6.95 11.28
C GLY A 109 -6.53 6.33 10.47
N GLY A 110 -7.17 7.17 9.66
CA GLY A 110 -8.17 6.79 8.68
C GLY A 110 -7.86 7.39 7.32
N ALA A 111 -7.97 6.60 6.27
CA ALA A 111 -7.67 7.02 4.90
C ALA A 111 -8.67 6.48 3.90
N ILE A 112 -8.80 7.18 2.78
CA ILE A 112 -9.48 6.69 1.59
C ILE A 112 -8.40 6.20 0.63
N VAL A 113 -8.66 5.06 0.00
CA VAL A 113 -7.75 4.42 -0.96
C VAL A 113 -8.44 4.30 -2.31
N ALA A 114 -7.71 4.59 -3.38
CA ALA A 114 -8.15 4.35 -4.74
C ALA A 114 -7.03 3.69 -5.53
N GLY A 115 -7.36 2.67 -6.32
CA GLY A 115 -6.39 1.92 -7.10
C GLY A 115 -6.89 1.55 -8.49
N VAL A 116 -5.95 1.37 -9.41
CA VAL A 116 -6.19 1.01 -10.80
C VAL A 116 -5.43 -0.27 -11.12
N ARG A 117 -6.14 -1.26 -11.69
CA ARG A 117 -5.59 -2.54 -12.15
C ARG A 117 -5.32 -2.50 -13.66
N MET A 118 -4.10 -2.84 -14.05
CA MET A 118 -3.59 -2.90 -15.43
C MET A 118 -3.06 -4.30 -15.75
N GLY A 119 -3.89 -5.32 -15.50
CA GLY A 119 -3.53 -6.73 -15.72
C GLY A 119 -2.59 -7.24 -14.64
N ALA A 120 -1.32 -7.49 -15.01
CA ALA A 120 -0.30 -8.00 -14.08
C ALA A 120 0.26 -6.93 -13.13
N PHE A 121 -0.12 -5.66 -13.32
CA PHE A 121 0.36 -4.53 -12.53
C PHE A 121 -0.82 -3.72 -11.99
N SER A 122 -0.74 -3.25 -10.77
CA SER A 122 -1.69 -2.30 -10.19
C SER A 122 -0.95 -1.19 -9.45
N VAL A 123 -1.60 -0.03 -9.39
CA VAL A 123 -1.14 1.10 -8.57
C VAL A 123 -2.29 1.62 -7.75
N TYR A 124 -1.99 2.16 -6.59
CA TYR A 124 -2.98 2.79 -5.74
C TYR A 124 -2.37 3.96 -5.00
N ALA A 125 -3.24 4.87 -4.58
CA ALA A 125 -2.90 5.99 -3.73
C ALA A 125 -3.89 6.06 -2.58
N LYS A 126 -3.43 6.60 -1.47
CA LYS A 126 -4.25 6.85 -0.29
C LYS A 126 -4.02 8.23 0.28
N SER A 127 -5.08 8.75 0.88
CA SER A 127 -5.10 10.07 1.49
C SER A 127 -6.00 10.03 2.72
N GLY A 128 -5.53 10.59 3.82
CA GLY A 128 -6.21 10.47 5.10
C GLY A 128 -5.68 11.42 6.16
N LEU A 129 -6.10 11.15 7.39
CA LEU A 129 -5.67 11.85 8.59
C LEU A 129 -5.29 10.84 9.65
N THR A 130 -4.33 11.19 10.49
CA THR A 130 -3.95 10.40 11.66
C THR A 130 -3.90 11.28 12.89
N GLU A 131 -4.54 10.82 13.96
CA GLU A 131 -4.26 11.32 15.29
C GLU A 131 -3.04 10.60 15.84
N TRP A 132 -2.21 11.31 16.60
CA TRP A 132 -1.05 10.73 17.26
C TRP A 132 -0.88 11.35 18.65
N ARG A 133 -0.27 10.57 19.54
CA ARG A 133 0.10 10.97 20.90
C ARG A 133 1.47 10.39 21.22
N GLY A 134 2.37 11.25 21.66
CA GLY A 134 3.69 10.89 22.16
C GLY A 134 3.70 10.97 23.69
N GLU A 135 4.12 9.89 24.33
CA GLU A 135 4.37 9.84 25.78
C GLU A 135 5.88 9.75 26.01
N THR A 136 6.35 10.38 27.10
CA THR A 136 7.75 10.32 27.50
C THR A 136 7.86 10.21 29.01
N ASP A 137 8.94 9.59 29.50
CA ASP A 137 9.21 9.43 30.93
C ASP A 137 9.38 10.76 31.70
N GLN A 138 9.44 11.88 30.97
CA GLN A 138 9.49 13.22 31.56
C GLN A 138 8.09 13.85 31.69
N PRO A 139 7.63 14.23 32.90
CA PRO A 139 6.25 14.63 33.20
C PRO A 139 5.78 15.98 32.60
N LEU A 140 6.47 16.53 31.61
CA LEU A 140 6.23 17.85 31.03
C LEU A 140 6.19 17.88 29.49
N ALA A 141 6.17 16.73 28.82
CA ALA A 141 6.28 16.68 27.36
C ALA A 141 5.39 15.62 26.69
N ASP A 142 4.19 15.40 27.23
CA ASP A 142 3.12 14.75 26.46
C ASP A 142 2.78 15.65 25.27
N ASP A 143 3.00 15.14 24.05
CA ASP A 143 2.72 15.85 22.80
C ASP A 143 1.71 15.07 21.97
N GLY A 144 0.96 15.75 21.12
CA GLY A 144 -0.04 15.11 20.31
C GLY A 144 -0.69 16.04 19.32
N GLY A 145 -1.32 15.45 18.31
CA GLY A 145 -1.98 16.24 17.29
C GLY A 145 -2.60 15.41 16.18
N THR A 146 -2.98 16.11 15.11
CA THR A 146 -3.48 15.50 13.88
C THR A 146 -2.53 15.82 12.75
N ALA A 147 -2.18 14.81 11.96
CA ALA A 147 -1.31 14.94 10.80
C ALA A 147 -1.98 14.37 9.55
N PHE A 148 -1.58 14.88 8.39
CA PHE A 148 -2.08 14.41 7.11
C PHE A 148 -1.35 13.12 6.70
N LEU A 149 -2.09 12.10 6.26
CA LEU A 149 -1.54 10.85 5.77
C LEU A 149 -1.66 10.81 4.24
N GLN A 150 -0.55 10.54 3.56
CA GLN A 150 -0.52 10.23 2.14
C GLN A 150 0.20 8.91 1.92
N GLY A 151 -0.23 8.16 0.93
CA GLY A 151 0.51 6.98 0.53
C GLY A 151 0.32 6.64 -0.93
N PHE A 152 1.26 5.90 -1.46
CA PHE A 152 1.17 5.30 -2.77
C PHE A 152 1.74 3.89 -2.71
N GLY A 153 1.26 3.04 -3.58
CA GLY A 153 1.88 1.74 -3.75
C GLY A 153 1.58 1.13 -5.08
N ALA A 154 2.30 0.05 -5.35
CA ALA A 154 2.23 -0.69 -6.58
C ALA A 154 2.35 -2.18 -6.29
N THR A 155 1.60 -2.97 -7.05
CA THR A 155 1.64 -4.43 -6.98
C THR A 155 1.94 -4.96 -8.38
N MET A 156 2.81 -5.95 -8.47
CA MET A 156 3.13 -6.65 -9.70
C MET A 156 3.05 -8.17 -9.48
N THR A 157 2.30 -8.85 -10.32
CA THR A 157 2.08 -10.29 -10.28
C THR A 157 2.70 -10.94 -11.52
N ILE A 158 3.75 -11.75 -11.33
CA ILE A 158 4.40 -12.52 -12.39
C ILE A 158 4.25 -14.01 -12.06
N ASN A 159 3.49 -14.74 -12.90
CA ASN A 159 3.13 -16.14 -12.66
C ASN A 159 2.41 -16.32 -11.31
N ARG A 160 3.12 -16.88 -10.32
CA ARG A 160 2.64 -17.06 -8.93
C ARG A 160 3.30 -16.07 -7.96
N LEU A 161 4.28 -15.28 -8.40
CA LEU A 161 4.96 -14.32 -7.52
C LEU A 161 4.18 -13.00 -7.51
N VAL A 162 3.65 -12.64 -6.35
CA VAL A 162 3.07 -11.32 -6.10
C VAL A 162 4.11 -10.48 -5.38
N SER A 163 4.42 -9.32 -5.95
CA SER A 163 5.34 -8.34 -5.37
C SER A 163 4.60 -7.04 -5.11
N ARG A 164 4.83 -6.42 -3.96
CA ARG A 164 4.22 -5.16 -3.58
C ARG A 164 5.25 -4.24 -2.98
N VAL A 165 5.11 -2.96 -3.29
CA VAL A 165 5.81 -1.87 -2.61
C VAL A 165 4.77 -0.82 -2.21
N GLU A 166 4.81 -0.37 -0.97
CA GLU A 166 3.96 0.70 -0.44
C GLU A 166 4.85 1.73 0.26
N TYR A 167 4.57 3.00 0.03
CA TYR A 167 5.14 4.12 0.77
C TYR A 167 4.01 4.90 1.41
N GLU A 168 4.11 5.11 2.71
CA GLU A 168 3.24 5.97 3.50
C GLU A 168 4.05 7.10 4.12
N ARG A 169 3.50 8.31 4.03
CA ARG A 169 4.05 9.51 4.62
C ARG A 169 3.02 10.20 5.50
N ILE A 170 3.45 10.56 6.69
CA ILE A 170 2.71 11.43 7.60
C ILE A 170 3.35 12.81 7.54
N ASP A 171 2.57 13.82 7.16
CA ASP A 171 3.05 15.19 6.96
C ASP A 171 3.13 15.95 8.30
N ALA A 172 4.08 15.56 9.14
CA ALA A 172 4.46 16.27 10.36
C ALA A 172 5.97 16.11 10.61
N PRO A 173 6.73 17.22 10.85
CA PRO A 173 8.18 17.16 11.03
C PRO A 173 8.65 16.28 12.19
N THR A 174 7.87 16.19 13.26
CA THR A 174 8.14 15.38 14.45
C THR A 174 7.81 13.89 14.27
N LEU A 175 7.08 13.53 13.21
CA LEU A 175 6.57 12.18 12.95
C LEU A 175 7.28 11.49 11.79
N SER A 176 8.46 11.96 11.39
CA SER A 176 9.18 11.37 10.25
C SER A 176 9.52 9.89 10.44
N HIS A 177 9.60 9.45 11.70
CA HIS A 177 9.82 8.05 12.09
C HIS A 177 8.59 7.16 11.83
N LEU A 178 7.39 7.74 11.72
CA LEU A 178 6.16 7.01 11.36
C LEU A 178 5.99 6.84 9.83
N ASN A 179 6.89 7.39 9.02
CA ASN A 179 6.88 7.15 7.58
C ASN A 179 7.27 5.70 7.30
N MET A 180 6.44 4.99 6.55
CA MET A 180 6.61 3.57 6.33
C MET A 180 6.93 3.31 4.86
N LEU A 181 8.02 2.59 4.62
CA LEU A 181 8.29 1.97 3.32
C LEU A 181 8.21 0.45 3.53
N SER A 182 7.23 -0.19 2.90
CA SER A 182 7.08 -1.64 2.96
C SER A 182 7.28 -2.26 1.58
N ALA A 183 7.92 -3.41 1.57
CA ALA A 183 8.08 -4.24 0.38
C ALA A 183 7.82 -5.69 0.76
N SER A 184 6.99 -6.38 -0.01
CA SER A 184 6.60 -7.76 0.28
C SER A 184 6.60 -8.60 -0.99
N LEU A 185 7.03 -9.85 -0.84
CA LEU A 185 6.98 -10.88 -1.88
C LEU A 185 6.16 -12.05 -1.35
N HIS A 186 5.14 -12.45 -2.09
CA HIS A 186 4.24 -13.54 -1.73
C HIS A 186 4.18 -14.58 -2.84
N LEU A 187 4.32 -15.85 -2.46
CA LEU A 187 4.18 -17.02 -3.32
C LEU A 187 3.05 -17.89 -2.74
N PRO A 188 1.85 -17.88 -3.32
CA PRO A 188 0.75 -18.74 -2.88
C PRO A 188 1.11 -20.18 -3.24
N PHE A 189 1.02 -21.09 -2.27
CA PHE A 189 1.36 -22.52 -2.41
C PHE A 189 0.18 -23.37 -2.85
#